data_AF-A0A938ENC4-F1
#
_entry.id   AF-A0A938ENC4-F1
#
_cell.length_a   1.000
_cell.length_b   1.000
_cell.length_c   1.000
_cell.angle_alpha   90.00
_cell.angle_beta   90.00
_cell.angle_gamma   90.00
#
_symmetry.space_group_name_H-M   'P 1'
#
loop_
_entity.id
_entity.type
_entity.pdbx_description
1 polymer ?
#
loop_
_entity_poly.entity_id
_entity_poly.type
_entity_poly.pdbx_seq_one_letter_code
_entity_poly.pdbx_strand_id
1 'polypeptide(L)'
;MSRIGRAPIPVPDGVTVDISGQRVSVKGPRGELQHVVAEPIRVAQEDGTLVVTRPTDRGPHRALHGLSRSLVANMVAGVTAGFERRLELVGVGYRAQLKGKNLELAVGFSHPVTFEPPEGITFEVPEPTQIVVTGIDKQQVGQIASEIRRVRPPEPYKGKGIRYEGEVVRRKVGKRA
;
A
#
# COMPACT_ATOMS: atom_id res chain seq x y z
N MET A 1 -24.21 7.18 -9.85
CA MET A 1 -23.63 6.09 -10.68
C MET A 1 -22.18 5.86 -10.26
N SER A 2 -21.76 4.61 -9.99
CA SER A 2 -20.35 4.32 -9.67
C SER A 2 -19.53 4.34 -10.97
N ARG A 3 -18.79 5.43 -11.21
CA ARG A 3 -17.92 5.60 -12.39
C ARG A 3 -16.72 4.64 -12.35
N ILE A 4 -16.23 4.32 -11.16
CA ILE A 4 -15.01 3.52 -10.95
C ILE A 4 -15.21 2.05 -11.35
N GLY A 5 -16.33 1.43 -10.94
CA GLY A 5 -16.54 0.00 -11.20
C GLY A 5 -16.70 -0.34 -12.69
N ARG A 6 -17.30 0.55 -13.49
CA ARG A 6 -17.51 0.32 -14.93
C ARG A 6 -16.29 0.64 -15.80
N ALA A 7 -15.29 1.30 -15.24
CA ALA A 7 -14.10 1.66 -16.00
C ALA A 7 -13.25 0.40 -16.25
N PRO A 8 -12.94 0.05 -17.50
CA PRO A 8 -12.09 -1.10 -17.82
C PRO A 8 -10.71 -0.93 -17.20
N ILE A 9 -10.04 -2.04 -16.94
CA ILE A 9 -8.68 -2.07 -16.40
C ILE A 9 -7.76 -2.45 -17.57
N PRO A 10 -6.90 -1.53 -18.04
CA PRO A 10 -5.94 -1.86 -19.08
C PRO A 10 -4.92 -2.87 -18.54
N VAL A 11 -4.60 -3.89 -19.33
CA VAL A 11 -3.53 -4.85 -19.02
C VAL A 11 -2.32 -4.48 -19.88
N PRO A 12 -1.24 -3.94 -19.30
CA PRO A 12 -0.03 -3.60 -20.04
C PRO A 12 0.65 -4.86 -20.60
N ASP A 13 1.44 -4.68 -21.66
CA ASP A 13 2.24 -5.75 -22.24
C ASP A 13 3.18 -6.37 -21.19
N GLY A 14 3.31 -7.70 -21.22
CA GLY A 14 4.11 -8.46 -20.25
C GLY A 14 3.39 -8.79 -18.93
N VAL A 15 2.09 -8.49 -18.82
CA VAL A 15 1.24 -8.96 -17.72
C VAL A 15 0.31 -10.06 -18.21
N THR A 16 0.34 -11.21 -17.54
CA THR A 16 -0.57 -12.33 -17.79
C THR A 16 -1.61 -12.39 -16.69
N VAL A 17 -2.88 -12.49 -17.06
CA VAL A 17 -4.00 -12.58 -16.11
C VAL A 17 -4.71 -13.91 -16.32
N ASP A 18 -4.75 -14.73 -15.28
CA ASP A 18 -5.45 -16.01 -15.26
C ASP A 18 -6.72 -15.87 -14.40
N ILE A 19 -7.88 -16.12 -15.01
CA ILE A 19 -9.18 -16.05 -14.32
C ILE A 19 -9.75 -17.47 -14.20
N SER A 20 -9.81 -17.99 -12.97
CA SER A 20 -10.37 -19.29 -12.63
C SER A 20 -11.59 -19.12 -11.74
N GLY A 21 -12.76 -18.94 -12.35
CA GLY A 21 -14.00 -18.64 -11.65
C GLY A 21 -13.90 -17.29 -10.92
N GLN A 22 -13.88 -17.33 -9.60
CA GLN A 22 -13.71 -16.14 -8.75
C GLN A 22 -12.25 -15.82 -8.42
N ARG A 23 -11.32 -16.76 -8.65
CA ARG A 23 -9.89 -16.53 -8.39
C ARG A 23 -9.28 -15.83 -9.60
N VAL A 24 -8.65 -14.68 -9.35
CA VAL A 24 -7.88 -13.92 -10.32
C VAL A 24 -6.42 -13.97 -9.90
N SER A 25 -5.57 -14.46 -10.79
CA SER A 25 -4.12 -14.44 -10.64
C SER A 25 -3.53 -13.50 -11.69
N VAL A 26 -2.60 -12.65 -11.27
CA VAL A 26 -1.94 -11.66 -12.13
C VAL A 26 -0.44 -11.86 -12.00
N LYS A 27 0.22 -12.17 -13.11
CA LYS A 27 1.67 -12.34 -13.22
C LYS A 27 2.26 -11.21 -14.03
N GLY A 28 3.37 -10.65 -13.58
CA GLY A 28 4.07 -9.60 -14.29
C GLY A 28 5.56 -9.56 -13.93
N PRO A 29 6.29 -8.53 -14.37
CA PRO A 29 7.74 -8.46 -14.23
C PRO A 29 8.22 -8.43 -12.78
N ARG A 30 7.42 -7.89 -11.84
CA ARG A 30 7.80 -7.79 -10.42
C ARG A 30 7.36 -8.98 -9.57
N GLY A 31 6.59 -9.91 -10.11
CA GLY A 31 6.10 -11.10 -9.39
C GLY A 31 4.67 -11.50 -9.75
N GLU A 32 4.05 -12.28 -8.85
CA GLU A 32 2.68 -12.79 -8.99
C GLU A 32 1.83 -12.38 -7.80
N LEU A 33 0.57 -12.03 -8.06
CA LEU A 33 -0.45 -11.79 -7.05
C LEU A 33 -1.69 -12.62 -7.35
N GLN A 34 -2.36 -13.07 -6.29
CA GLN A 34 -3.62 -13.81 -6.39
C GLN A 34 -4.68 -13.19 -5.47
N HIS A 35 -5.92 -13.14 -5.95
CA HIS A 35 -7.05 -12.64 -5.18
C HIS A 35 -8.33 -13.40 -5.53
N VAL A 36 -9.19 -13.63 -4.54
CA VAL A 36 -10.50 -14.25 -4.74
C VAL A 36 -11.57 -13.17 -4.67
N VAL A 37 -12.22 -12.92 -5.81
CA VAL A 37 -13.28 -11.92 -5.95
C VAL A 37 -14.57 -12.41 -5.28
N ALA A 38 -15.21 -11.54 -4.51
CA ALA A 38 -16.45 -11.88 -3.81
C ALA A 38 -17.60 -12.13 -4.80
N GLU A 39 -18.35 -13.22 -4.57
CA GLU A 39 -19.62 -13.45 -5.26
C GLU A 39 -20.62 -12.33 -4.90
N PRO A 40 -21.50 -11.91 -5.83
CA PRO A 40 -21.76 -12.46 -7.17
C PRO A 40 -21.06 -11.67 -8.30
N ILE A 41 -19.96 -10.97 -8.02
CA ILE A 41 -19.23 -10.16 -9.01
C ILE A 41 -18.39 -11.07 -9.91
N ARG A 42 -18.37 -10.80 -11.21
CA ARG A 42 -17.58 -11.55 -12.20
C ARG A 42 -16.51 -10.67 -12.82
N VAL A 43 -15.38 -11.26 -13.17
CA VAL A 43 -14.29 -10.61 -13.91
C VAL A 43 -14.15 -11.34 -15.23
N ALA A 44 -14.11 -10.60 -16.33
CA ALA A 44 -13.88 -11.11 -17.68
C ALA A 44 -12.73 -10.34 -18.32
N GLN A 45 -12.05 -11.00 -19.26
CA GLN A 45 -11.03 -10.38 -20.09
C GLN A 45 -11.60 -10.14 -21.49
N GLU A 46 -11.60 -8.89 -21.93
CA GLU A 46 -12.14 -8.42 -23.21
C GLU A 46 -11.12 -7.50 -23.87
N ASP A 47 -10.67 -7.84 -25.08
CA ASP A 47 -9.80 -7.01 -25.94
C ASP A 47 -8.54 -6.44 -25.22
N GLY A 48 -7.85 -7.26 -24.43
CA GLY A 48 -6.65 -6.84 -23.69
C GLY A 48 -6.95 -5.97 -22.45
N THR A 49 -8.21 -5.88 -22.05
CA THR A 49 -8.64 -5.20 -20.82
C THR A 49 -9.40 -6.15 -19.91
N LEU A 50 -9.43 -5.86 -18.61
CA LEU A 50 -10.29 -6.57 -17.67
C LEU A 50 -11.54 -5.74 -17.40
N VAL A 51 -12.69 -6.39 -17.55
CA VAL A 51 -14.01 -5.83 -17.29
C VAL A 51 -14.60 -6.57 -16.10
N VAL A 52 -15.00 -5.81 -15.09
CA VAL A 52 -15.73 -6.35 -13.93
C VAL A 52 -17.22 -6.13 -14.18
N THR A 53 -18.03 -7.15 -13.92
CA THR A 53 -19.48 -7.11 -14.13
C THR A 53 -20.23 -7.47 -12.84
N ARG A 54 -21.43 -6.92 -12.70
CA ARG A 54 -22.32 -7.15 -11.56
C ARG A 54 -23.68 -7.63 -12.05
N PRO A 55 -24.39 -8.48 -11.29
CA PRO A 55 -25.68 -9.01 -11.75
C PRO A 55 -26.84 -8.02 -11.60
N THR A 56 -26.79 -7.09 -10.63
CA THR A 56 -27.87 -6.09 -10.43
C THR A 56 -27.32 -4.75 -9.96
N ASP A 57 -28.16 -3.70 -10.03
CA ASP A 57 -27.84 -2.34 -9.60
C ASP A 57 -28.17 -2.02 -8.13
N ARG A 58 -28.44 -3.05 -7.32
CA ARG A 58 -28.66 -2.88 -5.87
C ARG A 58 -27.43 -2.28 -5.19
N GLY A 59 -27.66 -1.56 -4.09
CA GLY A 59 -26.61 -0.89 -3.30
C GLY A 59 -25.40 -1.79 -2.98
N PRO A 60 -25.61 -2.98 -2.39
CA PRO A 60 -24.52 -3.91 -2.06
C PRO A 60 -23.69 -4.35 -3.27
N HIS A 61 -24.34 -4.69 -4.38
CA HIS A 61 -23.64 -5.11 -5.60
C HIS A 61 -22.83 -3.96 -6.21
N ARG A 62 -23.32 -2.72 -6.14
CA ARG A 62 -22.56 -1.55 -6.61
C ARG A 62 -21.31 -1.29 -5.77
N ALA A 63 -21.37 -1.52 -4.45
CA ALA A 63 -20.23 -1.38 -3.56
C ALA A 63 -19.17 -2.47 -3.83
N LEU A 64 -19.58 -3.74 -3.87
CA LEU A 64 -18.71 -4.87 -4.18
C LEU A 64 -18.06 -4.76 -5.56
N HIS A 65 -18.80 -4.24 -6.53
CA HIS A 65 -18.29 -4.03 -7.88
C HIS A 65 -17.11 -3.04 -7.92
N GLY A 66 -17.25 -1.89 -7.25
CA GLY A 66 -16.17 -0.89 -7.17
C GLY A 66 -14.95 -1.39 -6.41
N LEU A 67 -15.18 -2.12 -5.32
CA LEU A 67 -14.11 -2.76 -4.53
C LEU A 67 -13.33 -3.77 -5.38
N SER A 68 -14.03 -4.73 -5.99
CA SER A 68 -13.42 -5.81 -6.77
C SER A 68 -12.60 -5.26 -7.94
N ARG A 69 -13.15 -4.28 -8.66
CA ARG A 69 -12.43 -3.55 -9.72
C ARG A 69 -11.16 -2.90 -9.20
N SER A 70 -11.24 -2.23 -8.05
CA SER A 70 -10.07 -1.54 -7.47
C SER A 70 -8.98 -2.52 -7.02
N LEU A 71 -9.36 -3.66 -6.43
CA LEU A 71 -8.42 -4.70 -6.02
C LEU A 71 -7.69 -5.31 -7.22
N VAL A 72 -8.42 -5.71 -8.26
CA VAL A 72 -7.83 -6.26 -9.50
C VAL A 72 -6.94 -5.23 -10.20
N ALA A 73 -7.37 -3.96 -10.26
CA ALA A 73 -6.55 -2.90 -10.84
C ALA A 73 -5.26 -2.65 -10.04
N ASN A 74 -5.32 -2.73 -8.71
CA ASN A 74 -4.12 -2.62 -7.88
C ASN A 74 -3.18 -3.81 -8.09
N MET A 75 -3.67 -5.02 -8.35
CA MET A 75 -2.81 -6.16 -8.66
C MET A 75 -2.03 -5.94 -9.96
N VAL A 76 -2.70 -5.49 -11.03
CA VAL A 76 -2.04 -5.18 -12.32
C VAL A 76 -0.99 -4.08 -12.15
N ALA A 77 -1.33 -2.99 -11.45
CA ALA A 77 -0.39 -1.91 -11.17
C ALA A 77 0.77 -2.38 -10.26
N GLY A 78 0.51 -3.28 -9.31
CA GLY A 78 1.50 -3.82 -8.38
C GLY A 78 2.56 -4.67 -9.05
N VAL A 79 2.17 -5.57 -9.96
CA VAL A 79 3.14 -6.43 -10.67
C VAL A 79 3.93 -5.69 -11.76
N THR A 80 3.47 -4.51 -12.17
CA THR A 80 4.11 -3.66 -13.20
C THR A 80 4.95 -2.56 -12.57
N ALA A 81 4.30 -1.57 -11.96
CA ALA A 81 4.95 -0.40 -11.37
C ALA A 81 5.34 -0.61 -9.91
N GLY A 82 4.65 -1.50 -9.18
CA GLY A 82 4.81 -1.64 -7.73
C GLY A 82 4.23 -0.47 -6.95
N PHE A 83 4.28 -0.57 -5.62
CA PHE A 83 3.83 0.47 -4.71
C PHE A 83 4.96 0.89 -3.78
N GLU A 84 4.99 2.18 -3.48
CA GLU A 84 5.87 2.74 -2.47
C GLU A 84 5.10 3.59 -1.48
N ARG A 85 5.56 3.59 -0.23
CA ARG A 85 5.13 4.51 0.82
C ARG A 85 6.34 5.13 1.47
N ARG A 86 6.39 6.45 1.43
CA ARG A 86 7.46 7.26 2.00
C ARG A 86 7.05 7.76 3.38
N LEU A 87 7.94 7.58 4.34
CA LEU A 87 7.82 8.02 5.72
C LEU A 87 8.98 8.95 6.06
N GLU A 88 8.69 9.98 6.83
CA GLU A 88 9.67 10.94 7.33
C GLU A 88 9.81 10.82 8.84
N LEU A 89 11.05 10.86 9.32
CA LEU A 89 11.37 10.97 10.74
C LEU A 89 11.63 12.42 11.08
N VAL A 90 10.83 12.95 12.00
CA VAL A 90 10.99 14.30 12.55
C VAL A 90 11.38 14.19 14.01
N GLY A 91 12.58 14.63 14.37
CA GLY A 91 13.03 14.63 15.75
C GLY A 91 14.53 14.75 15.86
N VAL A 92 14.99 15.35 16.96
CA VAL A 92 16.42 15.46 17.25
C VAL A 92 16.94 14.07 17.62
N GLY A 93 17.93 13.58 16.90
CA GLY A 93 18.52 12.26 17.10
C GLY A 93 17.70 11.09 16.55
N TYR A 94 16.58 11.36 15.85
CA TYR A 94 15.78 10.31 15.23
C TYR A 94 16.42 9.89 13.92
N ARG A 95 16.65 8.58 13.76
CA ARG A 95 17.23 8.03 12.54
C ARG A 95 16.75 6.60 12.29
N ALA A 96 16.67 6.26 11.01
CA ALA A 96 16.48 4.92 10.50
C ALA A 96 17.78 4.44 9.85
N GLN A 97 18.06 3.15 9.94
CA GLN A 97 19.20 2.49 9.30
C GLN A 97 18.79 1.09 8.85
N LEU A 98 19.40 0.60 7.77
CA LEU A 98 19.25 -0.78 7.34
C LEU A 98 20.36 -1.63 7.95
N LYS A 99 19.97 -2.70 8.66
CA LYS A 99 20.87 -3.77 9.12
C LYS A 99 20.62 -5.00 8.26
N GLY A 100 21.37 -5.12 7.17
CA GLY A 100 21.10 -6.11 6.14
C GLY A 100 19.76 -5.80 5.46
N LYS A 101 18.77 -6.69 5.65
CA LYS A 101 17.39 -6.47 5.16
C LYS A 101 16.48 -5.83 6.21
N ASN A 102 16.88 -5.85 7.48
CA ASN A 102 16.06 -5.39 8.58
C ASN A 102 16.16 -3.87 8.71
N LEU A 103 15.04 -3.22 9.01
CA LEU A 103 14.96 -1.79 9.27
C LEU A 103 15.11 -1.54 10.77
N GLU A 104 16.13 -0.80 11.18
CA GLU A 104 16.35 -0.41 12.56
C GLU A 104 16.01 1.07 12.77
N LEU A 105 15.21 1.35 13.80
CA LEU A 105 14.73 2.68 14.15
C LEU A 105 15.29 3.10 15.51
N ALA A 106 16.02 4.22 15.52
CA ALA A 106 16.42 4.92 16.73
C ALA A 106 15.54 6.16 16.88
N VAL A 107 14.45 6.04 17.63
CA VAL A 107 13.42 7.10 17.80
C VAL A 107 13.26 7.57 19.25
N GLY A 108 14.35 7.53 20.02
CA GLY A 108 14.41 8.03 21.39
C GLY A 108 13.86 7.07 22.46
N PHE A 109 13.73 5.78 22.13
CA PHE A 109 13.57 4.71 23.12
C PHE A 109 14.94 4.27 23.66
N SER A 110 14.97 3.58 24.80
CA SER A 110 16.21 3.08 25.41
C SER A 110 16.93 2.02 24.58
N HIS A 111 16.22 1.38 23.66
CA HIS A 111 16.74 0.40 22.71
C HIS A 111 16.20 0.70 21.30
N PRO A 112 16.94 0.34 20.24
CA PRO A 112 16.45 0.46 18.88
C PRO A 112 15.30 -0.51 18.61
N VAL A 113 14.38 -0.13 17.72
CA VAL A 113 13.26 -0.97 17.29
C VAL A 113 13.58 -1.52 15.91
N THR A 114 13.61 -2.84 15.77
CA THR A 114 13.95 -3.52 14.52
C THR A 114 12.68 -4.07 13.86
N PHE A 115 12.56 -3.91 12.55
CA PHE A 115 11.54 -4.49 11.70
C PHE A 115 12.16 -5.44 10.70
N GLU A 116 11.64 -6.65 10.65
CA GLU A 116 12.00 -7.63 9.62
C GLU A 116 11.03 -7.47 8.44
N PRO A 117 11.52 -7.38 7.19
CA PRO A 117 10.64 -7.24 6.05
C PRO A 117 9.88 -8.56 5.85
N PRO A 118 8.54 -8.53 5.81
CA PRO A 118 7.76 -9.70 5.41
C PRO A 118 7.99 -9.99 3.91
N GLU A 119 7.60 -11.18 3.47
CA GLU A 119 7.72 -11.57 2.06
C GLU A 119 7.08 -10.54 1.12
N GLY A 120 7.81 -10.16 0.06
CA GLY A 120 7.34 -9.20 -0.94
C GLY A 120 7.51 -7.72 -0.57
N ILE A 121 8.05 -7.41 0.61
CA ILE A 121 8.35 -6.04 1.04
C ILE A 121 9.86 -5.80 1.07
N THR A 122 10.28 -4.61 0.65
CA THR A 122 11.66 -4.14 0.76
C THR A 122 11.68 -2.77 1.42
N PHE A 123 12.69 -2.55 2.26
CA PHE A 123 12.93 -1.26 2.91
C PHE A 123 14.12 -0.56 2.26
N GLU A 124 13.96 0.73 1.99
CA GLU A 124 15.03 1.61 1.56
C GLU A 124 15.12 2.80 2.51
N VAL A 125 16.34 3.24 2.81
CA VAL A 125 16.61 4.38 3.68
C VAL A 125 17.55 5.31 2.92
N PRO A 126 17.01 6.16 2.02
CA PRO A 126 17.84 7.06 1.20
C PRO A 126 18.55 8.11 2.05
N GLU A 127 17.88 8.57 3.11
CA GLU A 127 18.43 9.45 4.13
C GLU A 127 18.13 8.85 5.50
N PRO A 128 18.96 9.11 6.54
CA PRO A 128 18.66 8.64 7.90
C PRO A 128 17.29 9.10 8.43
N THR A 129 16.73 10.16 7.86
CA THR A 129 15.43 10.73 8.22
C THR A 129 14.29 10.31 7.30
N GLN A 130 14.53 9.43 6.32
CA GLN A 130 13.53 8.99 5.36
C GLN A 130 13.51 7.47 5.24
N ILE A 131 12.32 6.88 5.22
CA ILE A 131 12.12 5.45 4.98
C ILE A 131 11.18 5.29 3.80
N VAL A 132 11.55 4.44 2.86
CA VAL A 132 10.68 4.05 1.74
C VAL A 132 10.36 2.57 1.90
N VAL A 133 9.06 2.26 2.01
CA VAL A 133 8.55 0.89 2.01
C VAL A 133 8.07 0.58 0.60
N THR A 134 8.68 -0.40 -0.05
CA THR A 134 8.34 -0.81 -1.42
C THR A 134 7.80 -2.24 -1.44
N GLY A 135 6.91 -2.54 -2.39
CA GLY A 135 6.36 -3.88 -2.56
C GLY A 135 5.33 -3.97 -3.70
N ILE A 136 4.91 -5.19 -4.01
CA ILE A 136 3.93 -5.45 -5.08
C ILE A 136 2.48 -5.37 -4.58
N ASP A 137 2.22 -5.71 -3.31
CA ASP A 137 0.90 -5.64 -2.70
C ASP A 137 0.68 -4.30 -1.98
N LYS A 138 -0.26 -3.51 -2.49
CA LYS A 138 -0.65 -2.22 -1.92
C LYS A 138 -1.15 -2.32 -0.48
N GLN A 139 -1.84 -3.40 -0.14
CA GLN A 139 -2.38 -3.61 1.21
C GLN A 139 -1.23 -3.84 2.20
N GLN A 140 -0.33 -4.77 1.86
CA GLN A 140 0.82 -5.09 2.68
C GLN A 140 1.77 -3.89 2.85
N VAL A 141 2.09 -3.17 1.77
CA VAL A 141 2.92 -1.95 1.82
C VAL A 141 2.30 -0.90 2.76
N GLY A 142 0.98 -0.68 2.66
CA GLY A 142 0.27 0.25 3.55
C GLY A 142 0.24 -0.20 5.00
N GLN A 143 0.06 -1.50 5.25
CA GLN A 143 0.05 -2.08 6.59
C GLN A 143 1.41 -1.91 7.27
N ILE A 144 2.50 -2.27 6.61
CA ILE A 144 3.85 -2.16 7.16
C ILE A 144 4.24 -0.70 7.39
N ALA A 145 3.92 0.20 6.46
CA ALA A 145 4.15 1.64 6.66
C ALA A 145 3.37 2.18 7.88
N SER A 146 2.15 1.69 8.10
CA SER A 146 1.33 2.04 9.27
C SER A 146 1.94 1.51 10.57
N GLU A 147 2.44 0.27 10.57
CA GLU A 147 3.12 -0.33 11.73
C GLU A 147 4.39 0.43 12.12
N ILE A 148 5.22 0.80 11.14
CA ILE A 148 6.40 1.65 11.36
C ILE A 148 5.98 3.00 11.97
N ARG A 149 4.95 3.66 11.41
CA ARG A 149 4.43 4.93 11.95
C ARG A 149 3.92 4.80 13.39
N ARG A 150 3.33 3.65 13.75
CA ARG A 150 2.78 3.41 15.10
C ARG A 150 3.85 3.32 16.18
N VAL A 151 5.11 3.05 15.84
CA VAL A 151 6.21 3.00 16.81
C VAL A 151 6.40 4.34 17.51
N ARG A 152 6.35 5.42 16.74
CA ARG A 152 6.46 6.79 17.27
C ARG A 152 5.56 7.71 16.46
N PRO A 153 4.25 7.77 16.74
CA PRO A 153 3.35 8.64 15.99
C PRO A 153 3.72 10.11 16.19
N PRO A 154 3.35 10.99 15.24
CA PRO A 154 3.70 12.40 15.33
C PRO A 154 3.00 13.05 16.51
N GLU A 155 3.77 13.68 17.39
CA GLU A 155 3.24 14.31 18.60
C GLU A 155 2.46 15.61 18.28
N PRO A 156 1.43 15.96 19.07
CA PRO A 156 0.57 17.10 18.78
C PRO A 156 1.21 18.46 19.04
N TYR A 157 2.40 18.56 19.64
CA TYR A 157 3.01 19.85 19.98
C TYR A 157 4.11 20.25 18.98
N LYS A 158 5.23 19.53 18.96
CA LYS A 158 6.36 19.83 18.05
C LYS A 158 6.31 19.01 16.75
N GLY A 159 5.35 18.08 16.61
CA GLY A 159 5.25 17.21 15.44
C GLY A 159 6.38 16.20 15.29
N LYS A 160 7.14 15.94 16.37
CA LYS A 160 8.17 14.89 16.38
C LYS A 160 7.53 13.51 16.31
N GLY A 161 8.15 12.62 15.55
CA GLY A 161 7.70 11.26 15.31
C GLY A 161 7.93 10.86 13.87
N ILE A 162 7.39 9.71 13.51
CA ILE A 162 7.34 9.17 12.17
C ILE A 162 6.02 9.62 11.57
N ARG A 163 6.05 10.20 10.37
CA ARG A 163 4.85 10.64 9.63
C ARG A 163 4.94 10.19 8.18
N TYR A 164 3.82 10.19 7.47
CA TYR A 164 3.89 10.05 6.02
C TYR A 164 4.50 11.30 5.38
N GLU A 165 5.20 11.13 4.26
CA GLU A 165 5.69 12.25 3.47
C GLU A 165 4.51 13.18 3.11
N GLY A 166 4.67 14.48 3.37
CA GLY A 166 3.61 15.48 3.18
C GLY A 166 2.43 15.43 4.17
N GLU A 167 2.46 14.59 5.22
CA GLU A 167 1.41 14.55 6.24
C GLU A 167 1.35 15.86 7.06
N VAL A 168 0.18 16.53 7.02
CA VAL A 168 -0.06 17.75 7.82
C VAL A 168 -0.37 17.37 9.26
N VAL A 169 0.61 17.56 10.15
CA VAL A 169 0.45 17.31 11.59
C VAL A 169 -0.20 18.53 12.25
N ARG A 170 -1.42 18.36 12.77
CA ARG A 170 -2.11 19.41 13.55
C ARG A 170 -1.36 19.68 14.84
N ARG A 171 -0.85 20.90 14.99
CA ARG A 171 -0.13 21.34 16.19
C ARG A 171 -1.06 22.05 17.16
N LYS A 172 -0.99 21.67 18.44
CA LYS A 172 -1.57 22.38 19.56
C LYS A 172 -0.53 23.36 20.10
N VAL A 173 -1.01 24.52 20.57
CA VAL A 173 -0.14 25.52 21.20
C VAL A 173 0.40 24.93 22.49
N GLY A 174 1.72 24.94 22.66
CA GLY A 174 2.36 24.59 23.92
C GLY A 174 2.20 25.71 24.96
N LYS A 175 2.80 25.55 26.14
CA LYS A 175 2.97 26.69 27.04
C LYS A 175 3.82 27.75 26.32
N ARG A 176 3.25 28.95 26.12
CA ARG A 176 4.05 30.14 25.83
C ARG A 176 4.87 30.40 27.10
N ALA A 177 6.19 30.33 26.95
CA ALA A 177 7.10 30.94 27.92
C ALA A 177 7.10 32.45 27.70
#